data_AF-A0A4Y2GR08-F1
#
_entry.id   AF-A0A4Y2GR08-F1
#
_cell.length_a   1.000
_cell.length_b   1.000
_cell.length_c   1.000
_cell.angle_alpha   90.00
_cell.angle_beta   90.00
_cell.angle_gamma   90.00
#
_symmetry.space_group_name_H-M   'P 1'
#
loop_
_entity.id
_entity.type
_entity.pdbx_description
1 polymer ?
#
loop_
_entity_poly.entity_id
_entity_poly.type
_entity_poly.pdbx_seq_one_letter_code
_entity_poly.pdbx_strand_id
1 'polypeptide(L)'
;MNKSELNGSPHNMQQNYQDAMVMVRKFGKPDLFLTFTCNPSWFEVLNCMEGVQRPEDRPDIIIHVFNMKLKELLEGICKHGIFGTVLTYIYVIEFQKRDLPHAHILLTLIRGRTAHSVFKIPIDLNATSTCN
;
A
#
# COMPACT_ATOMS: atom_id res chain seq x y z
N MET A 1 4.70 -4.05 -24.81
CA MET A 1 3.45 -3.64 -24.14
C MET A 1 3.80 -3.48 -22.66
N ASN A 2 3.89 -2.23 -22.20
CA ASN A 2 4.55 -1.91 -20.95
C ASN A 2 3.52 -2.05 -19.81
N LYS A 3 3.88 -2.79 -18.74
CA LYS A 3 2.98 -3.09 -17.60
C LYS A 3 2.36 -1.84 -16.93
N SER A 4 2.93 -0.65 -17.12
CA SER A 4 2.43 0.61 -16.59
C SER A 4 1.10 1.09 -17.20
N GLU A 5 0.81 0.75 -18.46
CA GLU A 5 -0.43 1.22 -19.14
C GLU A 5 -1.68 0.43 -18.71
N LEU A 6 -1.51 -0.75 -18.10
CA LEU A 6 -2.63 -1.65 -17.76
C LEU A 6 -3.27 -1.31 -16.40
N ASN A 7 -2.49 -0.81 -15.45
CA ASN A 7 -2.89 -0.66 -14.04
C ASN A 7 -3.93 0.44 -13.76
N GLY A 8 -4.35 1.20 -14.77
CA GLY A 8 -5.39 2.23 -14.65
C GLY A 8 -6.46 2.18 -15.75
N SER A 9 -6.47 1.14 -16.59
CA SER A 9 -7.48 1.04 -17.66
C SER A 9 -8.90 0.88 -17.08
N PRO A 10 -9.95 1.35 -17.78
CA PRO A 10 -11.34 1.17 -17.33
C PRO A 10 -11.68 -0.29 -17.04
N HIS A 11 -11.16 -1.22 -17.84
CA HIS A 11 -11.35 -2.65 -17.64
C HIS A 11 -10.65 -3.15 -16.36
N ASN A 12 -9.42 -2.72 -16.09
CA ASN A 12 -8.70 -3.10 -14.88
C ASN A 12 -9.37 -2.55 -13.61
N MET A 13 -9.81 -1.30 -13.65
CA MET A 13 -10.56 -0.69 -12.54
C MET A 13 -11.89 -1.41 -12.30
N GLN A 14 -12.62 -1.76 -13.36
CA GLN A 14 -13.85 -2.54 -13.28
C GLN A 14 -13.58 -3.89 -12.61
N GLN A 15 -12.52 -4.60 -13.01
CA GLN A 15 -12.16 -5.90 -12.44
C GLN A 15 -11.81 -5.78 -10.95
N ASN A 16 -10.94 -4.83 -10.59
CA ASN A 16 -10.56 -4.57 -9.20
C ASN A 16 -11.79 -4.26 -8.32
N TYR A 17 -12.74 -3.48 -8.86
CA TYR A 17 -14.00 -3.19 -8.19
C TYR A 17 -14.85 -4.45 -8.00
N GLN A 18 -14.99 -5.29 -9.03
CA GLN A 18 -15.74 -6.54 -8.91
C GLN A 18 -15.10 -7.47 -7.87
N ASP A 19 -13.78 -7.62 -7.88
CA ASP A 19 -13.05 -8.44 -6.92
C ASP A 19 -13.25 -7.94 -5.49
N ALA A 20 -13.16 -6.62 -5.28
CA ALA A 20 -13.45 -6.00 -3.99
C ALA A 20 -14.91 -6.27 -3.56
N MET A 21 -15.89 -6.15 -4.47
CA MET A 21 -17.30 -6.41 -4.16
C MET A 21 -17.57 -7.88 -3.84
N VAL A 22 -16.89 -8.82 -4.48
CA VAL A 22 -16.96 -10.25 -4.14
C VAL A 22 -16.46 -10.48 -2.72
N MET A 23 -15.35 -9.84 -2.35
CA MET A 23 -14.81 -9.91 -0.99
C MET A 23 -15.77 -9.34 0.04
N VAL A 24 -16.37 -8.17 -0.24
CA VAL A 24 -17.36 -7.54 0.64
C VAL A 24 -18.62 -8.41 0.81
N ARG A 25 -19.10 -9.03 -0.26
CA ARG A 25 -20.25 -9.94 -0.18
C ARG A 25 -19.95 -11.18 0.67
N LYS A 26 -18.72 -11.68 0.61
CA LYS A 26 -18.31 -12.91 1.31
C LYS A 26 -17.97 -12.68 2.78
N PHE A 27 -17.29 -11.58 3.09
CA PHE A 27 -16.70 -11.34 4.42
C PHE A 27 -17.31 -10.14 5.15
N GLY A 28 -18.25 -9.42 4.51
CA GLY A 28 -18.83 -8.20 5.04
C GLY A 28 -18.01 -6.96 4.68
N LYS A 29 -18.45 -5.81 5.19
CA LYS A 29 -17.76 -4.54 4.95
C LYS A 29 -16.35 -4.58 5.55
N PRO A 30 -15.34 -3.97 4.88
CA PRO A 30 -14.01 -3.89 5.42
C PRO A 30 -14.02 -3.07 6.71
N ASP A 31 -13.14 -3.45 7.61
CA ASP A 31 -12.87 -2.70 8.82
C ASP A 31 -11.90 -1.58 8.49
N LEU A 32 -10.67 -1.91 8.06
CA LEU A 32 -9.53 -1.15 7.51
C LEU A 32 -9.72 -0.50 6.13
N PHE A 33 -9.44 0.80 5.96
CA PHE A 33 -8.92 1.32 4.68
C PHE A 33 -7.57 1.98 4.94
N LEU A 34 -6.51 1.42 4.35
CA LEU A 34 -5.15 1.92 4.48
C LEU A 34 -4.66 2.41 3.13
N THR A 35 -3.83 3.44 3.20
CA THR A 35 -3.20 4.04 2.05
C THR A 35 -1.69 4.05 2.28
N PHE A 36 -0.94 3.47 1.37
CA PHE A 36 0.52 3.38 1.44
C PHE A 36 1.15 4.06 0.23
N THR A 37 1.81 5.19 0.46
CA THR A 37 2.39 6.05 -0.59
C THR A 37 3.90 5.85 -0.66
N CYS A 38 4.44 5.75 -1.86
CA CYS A 38 5.89 5.81 -2.05
C CYS A 38 6.46 7.18 -1.64
N ASN A 39 7.60 7.15 -0.94
CA ASN A 39 8.41 8.34 -0.68
C ASN A 39 9.77 8.21 -1.40
N PRO A 40 10.05 9.02 -2.44
CA PRO A 40 11.33 9.01 -3.14
C PRO A 40 12.54 9.34 -2.25
N SER A 41 12.32 9.97 -1.10
CA SER A 41 13.35 10.32 -0.12
C SER A 41 13.65 9.21 0.89
N TRP A 42 13.07 8.01 0.73
CA TRP A 42 13.46 6.87 1.56
C TRP A 42 14.96 6.59 1.44
N PHE A 43 15.58 6.26 2.58
CA PHE A 43 17.01 6.02 2.65
C PHE A 43 17.44 4.90 1.70
N GLU A 44 16.64 3.84 1.56
CA GLU A 44 16.91 2.73 0.65
C GLU A 44 16.89 3.15 -0.82
N VAL A 45 16.04 4.12 -1.19
CA VAL A 45 16.03 4.69 -2.54
C VAL A 45 17.31 5.48 -2.76
N LEU A 46 17.63 6.41 -1.84
CA LEU A 46 18.79 7.29 -1.94
C LEU A 46 20.12 6.52 -1.93
N ASN A 47 20.22 5.45 -1.13
CA ASN A 47 21.41 4.61 -1.04
C ASN A 47 21.69 3.80 -2.33
N CYS A 48 20.66 3.59 -3.16
CA CYS A 48 20.81 2.95 -4.46
C CYS A 48 21.10 3.93 -5.60
N MET A 49 21.13 5.24 -5.34
CA MET A 49 21.44 6.25 -6.35
C MET A 49 22.95 6.43 -6.50
N GLU A 50 23.42 6.48 -7.75
CA GLU A 50 24.83 6.73 -8.05
C GLU A 50 25.03 8.17 -8.55
N GLY A 51 25.98 8.89 -7.96
CA GLY A 51 26.35 10.24 -8.39
C GLY A 51 25.23 11.27 -8.20
N VAL A 52 24.83 11.92 -9.29
CA VAL A 52 23.83 13.03 -9.30
C VAL A 52 22.47 12.56 -9.84
N GLN A 53 22.22 11.25 -9.88
CA GLN A 53 20.93 10.71 -10.34
C GLN A 53 19.81 11.15 -9.40
N ARG A 54 18.68 11.60 -9.97
CA ARG A 54 17.47 11.87 -9.20
C ARG A 54 16.63 10.61 -9.12
N PRO A 55 15.90 10.37 -8.02
CA PRO A 55 14.98 9.23 -7.93
C PRO A 55 13.98 9.17 -9.10
N GLU A 56 13.54 10.33 -9.59
CA GLU A 56 12.65 10.46 -10.74
C GLU A 56 13.20 9.80 -12.02
N ASP A 57 14.54 9.74 -12.15
CA ASP A 57 15.20 9.17 -13.32
C ASP A 57 15.32 7.63 -13.23
N ARG A 58 14.99 7.03 -12.07
CA ARG A 58 15.13 5.59 -11.77
C ARG A 58 13.85 4.99 -11.19
N PRO A 59 12.75 4.94 -11.96
CA PRO A 59 11.48 4.38 -11.49
C PRO A 59 11.58 2.89 -11.13
N ASP A 60 12.53 2.16 -11.70
CA ASP A 60 12.82 0.76 -11.37
C ASP A 60 13.22 0.60 -9.89
N ILE A 61 14.11 1.46 -9.39
CA ILE A 61 14.53 1.46 -7.98
C ILE A 61 13.36 1.83 -7.07
N ILE A 62 12.61 2.88 -7.44
CA ILE A 62 11.45 3.35 -6.67
C ILE A 62 10.42 2.21 -6.51
N ILE A 63 10.05 1.57 -7.62
CA ILE A 63 9.07 0.47 -7.62
C ILE A 63 9.61 -0.72 -6.81
N HIS A 64 10.90 -1.02 -6.90
CA HIS A 64 11.50 -2.11 -6.14
C HIS A 64 11.43 -1.87 -4.63
N VAL A 65 11.90 -0.69 -4.17
CA VAL A 65 11.87 -0.32 -2.75
C VAL A 65 10.45 -0.23 -2.23
N PHE A 66 9.52 0.34 -3.03
CA PHE A 66 8.10 0.37 -2.68
C PHE A 66 7.52 -1.03 -2.44
N ASN A 67 7.77 -1.98 -3.34
CA ASN A 67 7.28 -3.35 -3.18
C ASN A 67 7.87 -4.05 -1.96
N MET A 68 9.16 -3.80 -1.66
CA MET A 68 9.78 -4.32 -0.44
C MET A 68 9.10 -3.78 0.82
N LYS A 69 8.93 -2.45 0.92
CA LYS A 69 8.27 -1.80 2.06
C LYS A 69 6.80 -2.21 2.19
N LEU A 70 6.08 -2.34 1.07
CA LEU A 70 4.69 -2.80 1.07
C LEU A 70 4.60 -4.25 1.58
N LYS A 71 5.52 -5.12 1.18
CA LYS A 71 5.57 -6.50 1.66
C LYS A 71 5.84 -6.56 3.16
N GLU A 72 6.77 -5.75 3.65
CA GLU A 72 7.06 -5.61 5.08
C GLU A 72 5.83 -5.13 5.86
N LEU A 73 5.11 -4.13 5.34
CA LEU A 73 3.86 -3.66 5.92
C LEU A 73 2.81 -4.78 5.99
N LEU A 74 2.59 -5.51 4.88
CA LEU A 74 1.62 -6.62 4.83
C LEU A 74 2.00 -7.75 5.79
N GLU A 75 3.29 -8.02 5.98
CA GLU A 75 3.79 -8.97 6.97
C GLU A 75 3.53 -8.49 8.41
N GLY A 76 3.77 -7.21 8.69
CA GLY A 76 3.36 -6.53 9.93
C GLY A 76 1.87 -6.72 10.22
N ILE A 77 1.03 -6.47 9.22
CA ILE A 77 -0.43 -6.60 9.30
C ILE A 77 -0.85 -8.04 9.56
N CYS A 78 -0.37 -8.99 8.76
CA CYS A 78 -0.90 -10.35 8.77
C CYS A 78 -0.25 -11.27 9.81
N LYS A 79 1.07 -11.13 10.06
CA LYS A 79 1.81 -12.02 10.96
C LYS A 79 2.02 -11.42 12.33
N HIS A 80 2.37 -10.14 12.38
CA HIS A 80 2.66 -9.46 13.65
C HIS A 80 1.41 -8.84 14.29
N GLY A 81 0.28 -8.83 13.57
CA GLY A 81 -1.02 -8.45 14.11
C GLY A 81 -1.07 -6.98 14.56
N ILE A 82 -0.39 -6.06 13.86
CA ILE A 82 -0.35 -4.63 14.23
C ILE A 82 -1.76 -4.00 14.35
N PHE A 83 -2.72 -4.54 13.59
CA PHE A 83 -4.13 -4.14 13.62
C PHE A 83 -5.05 -5.23 14.23
N GLY A 84 -4.48 -6.25 14.87
CA GLY A 84 -5.19 -7.45 15.31
C GLY A 84 -5.22 -8.56 14.25
N THR A 85 -6.03 -9.59 14.48
CA THR A 85 -6.09 -10.75 13.58
C THR A 85 -6.86 -10.42 12.30
N VAL A 86 -6.17 -10.48 11.18
CA VAL A 86 -6.73 -10.26 9.85
C VAL A 86 -7.53 -11.48 9.41
N LEU A 87 -8.81 -11.28 9.09
CA LEU A 87 -9.65 -12.28 8.45
C LEU A 87 -9.33 -12.34 6.95
N THR A 88 -9.29 -11.18 6.31
CA THR A 88 -8.95 -11.07 4.89
C THR A 88 -8.49 -9.67 4.53
N TYR A 89 -7.77 -9.55 3.41
CA TYR A 89 -7.36 -8.29 2.83
C TYR A 89 -7.37 -8.35 1.31
N ILE A 90 -7.58 -7.19 0.69
CA ILE A 90 -7.36 -6.97 -0.75
C ILE A 90 -6.62 -5.65 -0.91
N TYR A 91 -5.73 -5.57 -1.88
CA TYR A 91 -5.05 -4.32 -2.21
C TYR A 91 -4.89 -4.14 -3.70
N VAL A 92 -4.81 -2.89 -4.12
CA VAL A 92 -4.48 -2.48 -5.48
C VAL A 92 -3.29 -1.54 -5.43
N ILE A 93 -2.43 -1.60 -6.45
CA ILE A 93 -1.32 -0.66 -6.63
C ILE A 93 -1.63 0.18 -7.86
N GLU A 94 -1.67 1.50 -7.66
CA GLU A 94 -1.89 2.50 -8.69
C GLU A 94 -0.69 3.44 -8.75
N PHE A 95 -0.50 4.08 -9.89
CA PHE A 95 0.56 5.06 -10.09
C PHE A 95 -0.04 6.46 -10.01
N GLN A 96 0.40 7.25 -9.04
CA GLN A 96 0.01 8.65 -8.90
C GLN A 96 0.77 9.53 -9.90
N LYS A 97 0.50 10.84 -9.87
CA LYS A 97 1.23 11.84 -10.65
C LYS A 97 2.75 11.66 -10.44
N ARG A 98 3.52 11.71 -11.54
CA ARG A 98 4.97 11.43 -11.60
C ARG A 98 5.36 9.96 -11.45
N ASP A 99 4.43 9.05 -11.77
CA ASP A 99 4.67 7.60 -11.81
C ASP A 99 5.15 7.01 -10.47
N LEU A 100 4.72 7.62 -9.35
CA LEU A 100 5.00 7.07 -8.03
C LEU A 100 3.95 6.04 -7.63
N PRO A 101 4.36 4.84 -7.19
CA PRO A 101 3.42 3.81 -6.80
C PRO A 101 2.74 4.13 -5.48
N HIS A 102 1.48 3.74 -5.39
CA HIS A 102 0.60 3.96 -4.26
C HIS A 102 -0.32 2.76 -4.09
N ALA A 103 -0.46 2.25 -2.87
CA ALA A 103 -1.31 1.10 -2.60
C ALA A 103 -2.51 1.49 -1.75
N HIS A 104 -3.69 1.04 -2.17
CA HIS A 104 -4.90 1.08 -1.38
C HIS A 104 -5.19 -0.32 -0.86
N ILE A 105 -5.35 -0.47 0.46
CA ILE A 105 -5.50 -1.76 1.13
C ILE A 105 -6.80 -1.74 1.93
N LEU A 106 -7.68 -2.69 1.66
CA LEU A 106 -8.87 -2.96 2.46
C LEU A 106 -8.59 -4.15 3.38
N LEU A 107 -8.88 -4.00 4.67
CA LEU A 107 -8.66 -5.04 5.68
C LEU A 107 -9.97 -5.37 6.39
N THR A 108 -10.24 -6.66 6.59
CA THR A 108 -11.31 -7.16 7.46
C THR A 108 -10.67 -7.91 8.62
N LEU A 109 -11.08 -7.60 9.85
CA LEU A 109 -10.54 -8.16 11.07
C LEU A 109 -11.53 -9.18 11.65
N ILE A 110 -11.03 -10.27 12.26
CA ILE A 110 -11.90 -11.32 12.83
C ILE A 110 -12.86 -10.76 13.89
N ARG A 111 -12.41 -9.78 14.68
CA ARG A 111 -13.20 -9.17 15.77
C ARG A 111 -13.81 -7.82 15.38
N GLY A 112 -13.70 -7.44 14.11
CA GLY A 112 -14.09 -6.12 13.63
C GLY A 112 -13.27 -4.97 14.22
N ARG A 113 -13.64 -3.74 13.86
CA ARG A 113 -13.21 -2.51 14.56
C ARG A 113 -14.26 -2.04 15.57
N THR A 114 -13.80 -1.70 16.78
CA THR A 114 -14.59 -0.98 17.79
C THR A 114 -14.04 0.43 18.00
N ALA A 115 -14.85 1.35 18.53
CA ALA A 115 -14.40 2.71 18.88
C ALA A 115 -13.23 2.75 19.89
N HIS A 116 -12.99 1.65 20.61
CA HIS A 116 -11.90 1.51 21.58
C HIS A 116 -10.68 0.78 21.01
N SER A 117 -10.67 0.45 19.72
CA SER A 117 -9.54 -0.23 19.08
C SER A 117 -8.36 0.74 18.96
N VAL A 118 -7.35 0.55 19.81
CA VAL A 118 -6.09 1.31 19.75
C VAL A 118 -5.02 0.46 19.09
N PHE A 119 -4.46 0.96 17.99
CA PHE A 119 -3.41 0.28 17.25
C PHE A 119 -2.06 0.93 17.54
N LYS A 120 -1.09 0.12 17.99
CA LYS A 120 0.30 0.56 18.03
C LYS A 120 0.92 0.24 16.68
N ILE A 121 1.01 1.25 15.83
CA ILE A 121 1.74 1.17 14.58
C ILE A 121 3.24 1.20 14.94
N PRO A 122 4.01 0.13 14.66
CA PRO A 122 5.44 0.07 15.00
C PRO A 122 6.26 0.86 13.97
N ILE A 123 5.82 2.07 13.64
CA ILE A 123 6.46 2.96 12.67
C ILE A 123 6.51 4.32 13.35
N ASP A 124 7.70 4.92 13.38
CA ASP A 124 7.90 6.26 13.92
C ASP A 124 7.21 7.26 12.97
N LEU A 125 6.01 7.70 13.32
CA LEU A 125 5.25 8.70 12.56
C LEU A 125 5.90 10.08 12.78
N ASN A 126 7.07 10.28 12.18
CA ASN A 126 7.73 11.58 12.15
C ASN A 126 6.95 12.56 11.24
N ALA A 127 7.13 13.87 11.45
CA ALA A 127 6.36 14.93 10.78
C ALA A 127 6.43 14.92 9.23
N THR A 128 7.35 14.13 8.65
CA THR A 128 7.47 13.83 7.22
C THR A 128 6.56 12.71 6.72
N SER A 129 5.89 11.99 7.62
CA SER A 129 5.00 10.86 7.33
C SER A 129 3.55 11.26 7.02
N THR A 130 3.20 12.53 7.24
CA THR A 130 1.92 13.11 6.82
C THR A 130 2.12 13.88 5.51
N CYS A 131 1.50 13.43 4.44
CA CYS A 131 1.28 14.27 3.26
C CYS A 131 0.18 15.28 3.63
N ASN A 132 0.46 16.59 3.48
CA ASN A 132 -0.57 17.63 3.55
C ASN A 132 -1.57 17.51 2.39
#